data_AF-A0A1I1GSH1-F1
#
_entry.id   AF-A0A1I1GSH1-F1
#
_cell.length_a   1.000
_cell.length_b   1.000
_cell.length_c   1.000
_cell.angle_alpha   90.00
_cell.angle_beta   90.00
_cell.angle_gamma   90.00
#
_symmetry.space_group_name_H-M   'P 1'
#
loop_
_entity.id
_entity.type
_entity.pdbx_description
1 polymer ?
#
loop_
_entity_poly.entity_id
_entity_poly.type
_entity_poly.pdbx_seq_one_letter_code
_entity_poly.pdbx_strand_id
1 'polypeptide(L)'
;MTKPRGSIAELAVPEALQQCLKATRKLLDEFAQFEEPEAEPDTDKIEKLTSIREQLIYQTFAETWSDEAVNQHRQELEELESLDVQLRELAQKVRDELHQKRSANQHNRKAVNAYGTAKGQFHR
;
A
#
# COMPACT_ATOMS: atom_id res chain seq x y z
N MET A 1 20.51 -29.27 7.53
CA MET A 1 19.51 -28.48 6.79
C MET A 1 18.56 -27.86 7.81
N THR A 2 18.80 -26.59 8.13
CA THR A 2 17.98 -25.79 9.05
C THR A 2 16.70 -25.38 8.33
N LYS A 3 15.53 -25.82 8.81
CA LYS A 3 14.23 -25.29 8.34
C LYS A 3 14.27 -23.76 8.43
N PRO A 4 13.83 -23.02 7.40
CA PRO A 4 13.57 -21.59 7.58
C PRO A 4 12.56 -21.46 8.72
N ARG A 5 12.86 -20.60 9.70
CA ARG A 5 11.98 -20.35 10.84
C ARG A 5 10.61 -19.89 10.32
N GLY A 6 9.56 -20.66 10.66
CA GLY A 6 8.14 -20.32 10.71
C GLY A 6 7.51 -19.73 9.46
N SER A 7 6.67 -20.50 8.77
CA SER A 7 5.68 -19.89 7.87
C SER A 7 4.76 -18.93 8.65
N ILE A 8 4.20 -17.88 8.01
CA ILE A 8 3.28 -16.94 8.69
C ILE A 8 2.12 -17.67 9.38
N ALA A 9 1.69 -18.81 8.82
CA ALA A 9 0.66 -19.68 9.37
C ALA A 9 1.02 -20.35 10.71
N GLU A 10 2.30 -20.38 11.09
CA GLU A 10 2.78 -20.95 12.36
C GLU A 10 2.91 -19.90 13.47
N LEU A 11 2.67 -18.61 13.19
CA LEU A 11 2.79 -17.56 14.18
C LEU A 11 1.65 -17.61 15.20
N ALA A 12 2.00 -17.42 16.47
CA ALA A 12 0.99 -17.18 17.50
C ALA A 12 0.21 -15.89 17.18
N VAL A 13 -1.08 -15.87 17.49
CA VAL A 13 -1.98 -14.74 17.18
C VAL A 13 -1.44 -13.36 17.64
N PRO A 14 -0.91 -13.19 18.87
CA PRO A 14 -0.31 -11.91 19.29
C PRO A 14 0.97 -11.56 18.52
N GLU A 15 1.77 -12.56 18.13
CA GLU A 15 2.97 -12.33 17.32
C GLU A 15 2.58 -11.92 15.90
N ALA A 16 1.55 -12.53 15.32
CA ALA A 16 0.98 -12.13 14.04
C ALA A 16 0.48 -10.68 14.08
N LEU A 17 -0.20 -10.25 15.15
CA LEU A 17 -0.64 -8.85 15.35
C LEU A 17 0.55 -7.88 15.32
N GLN A 18 1.60 -8.20 16.08
CA GLN A 18 2.83 -7.39 16.13
C GLN A 18 3.52 -7.27 14.77
N GLN A 19 3.60 -8.38 14.03
CA GLN A 19 4.16 -8.36 12.67
C GLN A 19 3.25 -7.62 11.70
N CYS A 20 1.92 -7.72 11.87
CA CYS A 20 0.93 -7.00 11.07
C CYS A 20 1.08 -5.48 11.22
N LEU A 21 1.22 -4.99 12.46
CA LEU A 21 1.50 -3.57 12.74
C LEU A 21 2.79 -3.11 12.04
N LYS A 22 3.87 -3.88 12.17
CA LYS A 22 5.15 -3.57 11.51
C LYS A 22 5.02 -3.55 9.98
N ALA A 23 4.32 -4.52 9.40
CA ALA A 23 4.09 -4.58 7.96
C ALA A 23 3.26 -3.37 7.49
N THR A 24 2.22 -2.99 8.24
CA THR A 24 1.36 -1.85 7.92
C THR A 24 2.12 -0.52 7.99
N ARG A 25 2.92 -0.29 9.05
CA ARG A 25 3.76 0.90 9.15
C ARG A 25 4.77 1.00 8.00
N LYS A 26 5.45 -0.11 7.67
CA LYS A 26 6.36 -0.15 6.50
C LYS A 26 5.62 0.16 5.21
N LEU A 27 4.43 -0.40 5.03
CA LEU A 27 3.63 -0.16 3.82
C LEU A 27 3.28 1.34 3.69
N LEU A 28 2.91 1.99 4.80
CA LEU A 28 2.69 3.45 4.83
C LEU A 28 3.95 4.22 4.44
N ASP A 29 5.12 3.83 4.95
CA ASP A 29 6.40 4.46 4.59
C ASP A 29 6.70 4.32 3.09
N GLU A 30 6.46 3.14 2.49
CA GLU A 30 6.63 2.94 1.05
C GLU A 30 5.62 3.75 0.23
N PHE A 31 4.37 3.86 0.69
CA PHE A 31 3.36 4.67 0.00
C PHE A 31 3.65 6.18 0.11
N ALA A 32 4.26 6.64 1.21
CA ALA A 32 4.67 8.03 1.36
C ALA A 32 5.69 8.45 0.28
N GLN A 33 6.50 7.52 -0.22
CA GLN A 33 7.43 7.79 -1.32
C GLN A 33 6.73 8.15 -2.64
N PHE A 34 5.45 7.81 -2.84
CA PHE A 34 4.72 8.23 -4.05
C PHE A 34 4.50 9.75 -4.11
N GLU A 35 4.53 10.42 -2.96
CA GLU A 35 4.39 11.87 -2.88
C GLU A 35 5.70 12.59 -3.25
N GLU A 36 6.84 11.88 -3.23
CA GLU A 36 8.13 12.45 -3.58
C GLU A 36 8.32 12.51 -5.10
N PRO A 37 8.51 13.70 -5.70
CA PRO A 37 8.53 13.87 -7.15
C PRO A 37 9.70 13.16 -7.87
N GLU A 38 10.78 12.85 -7.14
CA GLU A 38 11.97 12.19 -7.67
C GLU A 38 12.10 10.72 -7.23
N ALA A 39 11.18 10.24 -6.38
CA ALA A 39 11.20 8.84 -5.98
C ALA A 39 10.56 7.97 -7.06
N GLU A 40 11.21 6.86 -7.39
CA GLU A 40 10.62 5.76 -8.14
C GLU A 40 10.15 4.71 -7.14
N PRO A 41 8.86 4.68 -6.79
CA PRO A 41 8.37 3.73 -5.82
C PRO A 41 8.53 2.29 -6.33
N ASP A 42 9.09 1.43 -5.49
CA ASP A 42 9.26 0.00 -5.77
C ASP A 42 7.90 -0.72 -5.63
N THR A 43 7.18 -0.80 -6.75
CA THR A 43 5.84 -1.41 -6.81
C THR A 43 5.87 -2.90 -6.43
N ASP A 44 6.93 -3.62 -6.81
CA ASP A 44 7.08 -5.04 -6.50
C ASP A 44 7.22 -5.27 -4.98
N LYS A 45 7.96 -4.39 -4.32
CA LYS A 45 8.11 -4.42 -2.86
C LYS A 45 6.78 -4.11 -2.16
N ILE A 46 6.01 -3.15 -2.65
CA ILE A 46 4.69 -2.80 -2.10
C ILE A 46 3.70 -3.94 -2.27
N GLU A 47 3.67 -4.59 -3.43
CA GLU A 47 2.80 -5.76 -3.66
C GLU A 47 3.17 -6.91 -2.71
N LYS A 48 4.47 -7.19 -2.55
CA LYS A 48 4.95 -8.21 -1.60
C LYS A 48 4.57 -7.88 -0.16
N LEU A 49 4.78 -6.63 0.27
CA LEU A 49 4.43 -6.18 1.62
C LEU A 49 2.91 -6.24 1.85
N THR A 50 2.11 -5.89 0.85
CA THR A 50 0.65 -5.99 0.90
C THR A 50 0.20 -7.44 1.10
N SER A 51 0.74 -8.37 0.31
CA SER A 51 0.43 -9.81 0.45
C SER A 51 0.86 -10.36 1.82
N ILE A 52 2.04 -9.98 2.31
CA ILE A 52 2.50 -10.36 3.66
C ILE A 52 1.54 -9.83 4.73
N ARG A 53 1.15 -8.55 4.63
CA ARG A 53 0.21 -7.93 5.57
C ARG A 53 -1.14 -8.64 5.56
N GLU A 54 -1.69 -8.97 4.38
CA GLU A 54 -2.94 -9.71 4.28
C GLU A 54 -2.86 -11.07 4.98
N GLN A 55 -1.79 -11.83 4.75
CA GLN A 55 -1.58 -13.12 5.42
C GLN A 55 -1.48 -12.95 6.94
N LEU A 56 -0.81 -11.89 7.42
CA LEU A 56 -0.70 -11.59 8.84
C LEU A 56 -2.05 -11.22 9.45
N ILE A 57 -2.89 -10.43 8.77
CA ILE A 57 -4.25 -10.12 9.22
C ILE A 57 -5.06 -11.41 9.32
N TYR A 58 -5.03 -12.26 8.30
CA TYR A 58 -5.72 -13.55 8.36
C TYR A 58 -5.26 -14.39 9.54
N GLN A 59 -3.95 -14.41 9.84
CA GLN A 59 -3.42 -15.14 11.00
C GLN A 59 -3.86 -14.51 12.33
N THR A 60 -3.83 -13.18 12.45
CA THR A 60 -4.26 -12.44 13.65
C THR A 60 -5.72 -12.74 14.00
N PHE A 61 -6.57 -12.95 13.00
CA PHE A 61 -8.00 -13.24 13.18
C PHE A 61 -8.39 -14.67 12.83
N ALA A 62 -7.42 -15.59 12.75
CA ALA A 62 -7.66 -17.01 12.46
C ALA A 62 -8.43 -17.71 13.58
N GLU A 63 -8.23 -17.24 14.81
CA GLU A 63 -8.86 -17.76 16.02
C GLU A 63 -9.62 -16.65 16.75
N THR A 64 -10.61 -17.03 17.55
CA THR A 64 -11.34 -16.07 18.39
C THR A 64 -10.48 -15.67 19.57
N TRP A 65 -10.33 -14.37 19.80
CA TRP A 65 -9.61 -13.83 20.95
C TRP A 65 -10.44 -13.98 22.23
N SER A 66 -9.80 -14.35 23.33
CA SER A 66 -10.45 -14.27 24.65
C SER A 66 -10.55 -12.82 25.13
N ASP A 67 -11.50 -12.53 26.02
CA ASP A 67 -11.68 -11.18 26.58
C ASP A 67 -10.40 -10.68 27.28
N GLU A 68 -9.67 -11.54 28.00
CA GLU A 68 -8.37 -11.16 28.57
C GLU A 68 -7.36 -10.78 27.49
N ALA A 69 -7.27 -11.55 26.40
CA ALA A 69 -6.33 -11.28 25.31
C ALA A 69 -6.68 -9.98 24.58
N VAL A 70 -7.96 -9.73 24.33
CA VAL A 70 -8.45 -8.47 23.74
C VAL A 70 -8.08 -7.30 24.65
N ASN A 71 -8.31 -7.41 25.96
CA ASN A 71 -7.97 -6.33 26.90
C ASN A 71 -6.45 -6.10 26.98
N GLN A 72 -5.65 -7.17 26.94
CA GLN A 72 -4.20 -7.08 26.96
C GLN A 72 -3.63 -6.40 25.70
N HIS A 73 -4.20 -6.69 24.53
CA HIS A 73 -3.72 -6.19 23.24
C HIS A 73 -4.60 -5.07 22.66
N ARG A 74 -5.47 -4.47 23.47
CA ARG A 74 -6.44 -3.45 23.03
C ARG A 74 -5.78 -2.30 22.28
N GLN A 75 -4.68 -1.75 22.83
CA GLN A 75 -3.98 -0.63 22.21
C GLN A 75 -3.40 -1.00 20.83
N GLU A 76 -2.91 -2.23 20.68
CA GLU A 76 -2.32 -2.71 19.44
C GLU A 76 -3.40 -2.96 18.37
N LEU A 77 -4.59 -3.42 18.79
CA LEU A 77 -5.75 -3.59 17.91
C LEU A 77 -6.33 -2.23 17.48
N GLU A 78 -6.47 -1.28 18.41
CA GLU A 78 -6.88 0.10 18.11
C GLU A 78 -5.86 0.81 17.19
N GLU A 79 -4.56 0.56 17.40
CA GLU A 79 -3.52 1.05 16.51
C GLU A 79 -3.64 0.44 15.11
N LEU A 80 -3.87 -0.87 15.00
CA LEU A 80 -4.04 -1.52 13.71
C LEU A 80 -5.21 -0.90 12.94
N GLU A 81 -6.33 -0.65 13.60
CA GLU A 81 -7.48 0.02 13.00
C GLU A 81 -7.13 1.43 12.50
N SER A 82 -6.41 2.22 13.31
CA SER A 82 -5.96 3.56 12.92
C SER A 82 -5.03 3.54 11.71
N LEU A 83 -4.05 2.63 11.69
CA LEU A 83 -3.12 2.47 10.57
C LEU A 83 -3.84 2.00 9.30
N ASP A 84 -4.87 1.16 9.43
CA ASP A 84 -5.70 0.70 8.32
C ASP A 84 -6.47 1.85 7.67
N VAL A 85 -7.01 2.77 8.48
CA VAL A 85 -7.67 3.99 7.97
C VAL A 85 -6.67 4.84 7.20
N GLN A 86 -5.50 5.13 7.79
CA GLN A 86 -4.45 5.92 7.14
C GLN A 86 -4.01 5.29 5.81
N LEU A 87 -3.87 3.97 5.77
CA LEU A 87 -3.45 3.27 4.56
C LEU A 87 -4.50 3.37 3.45
N ARG A 88 -5.79 3.28 3.79
CA ARG A 88 -6.88 3.45 2.81
C ARG A 88 -6.93 4.87 2.25
N GLU A 89 -6.75 5.86 3.11
CA GLU A 89 -6.71 7.27 2.69
C GLU A 89 -5.53 7.54 1.75
N LEU A 90 -4.34 7.03 2.10
CA LEU A 90 -3.14 7.19 1.28
C LEU A 90 -3.27 6.46 -0.07
N ALA A 91 -3.79 5.23 -0.07
CA ALA A 91 -4.04 4.48 -1.30
C ALA A 91 -5.08 5.18 -2.21
N GLN A 92 -6.12 5.80 -1.62
CA GLN A 92 -7.08 6.62 -2.35
C GLN A 92 -6.39 7.83 -2.99
N LYS A 93 -5.59 8.57 -2.22
CA LYS A 93 -4.83 9.73 -2.71
C LYS A 93 -3.91 9.36 -3.87
N VAL A 94 -3.12 8.29 -3.73
CA VAL A 94 -2.19 7.83 -4.78
C VAL A 94 -2.94 7.47 -6.06
N ARG A 95 -4.07 6.77 -5.96
CA ARG A 95 -4.92 6.47 -7.12
C ARG A 95 -5.43 7.73 -7.81
N ASP A 96 -5.90 8.71 -7.05
CA ASP A 96 -6.42 9.96 -7.61
C ASP A 96 -5.32 10.76 -8.32
N GLU A 97 -4.12 10.82 -7.73
CA GLU A 97 -2.94 11.43 -8.35
C GLU A 97 -2.52 10.72 -9.65
N LEU A 98 -2.50 9.39 -9.66
CA LEU A 98 -2.20 8.61 -10.86
C LEU A 98 -3.25 8.86 -11.97
N HIS A 99 -4.53 8.95 -11.62
CA HIS A 99 -5.59 9.32 -12.56
C HIS A 99 -5.39 10.72 -13.13
N GLN A 100 -5.05 11.70 -12.30
CA GLN A 100 -4.77 13.07 -12.74
C GLN A 100 -3.54 13.12 -13.66
N LYS A 101 -2.43 12.46 -13.28
CA LYS A 101 -1.22 12.35 -14.12
C LYS A 101 -1.54 11.72 -15.49
N ARG A 102 -2.38 10.68 -15.52
CA ARG A 102 -2.81 10.03 -16.77
C ARG A 102 -3.67 10.96 -17.64
N SER A 103 -4.61 11.68 -17.03
CA SER A 103 -5.45 12.65 -17.72
C SER A 103 -4.61 13.79 -18.33
N ALA A 104 -3.70 14.36 -17.54
CA ALA A 104 -2.78 15.40 -18.00
C ALA A 104 -1.91 14.92 -19.17
N ASN A 105 -1.37 13.70 -19.09
CA ASN A 105 -0.62 13.10 -20.19
C ASN A 105 -1.46 12.91 -21.46
N GLN A 106 -2.73 12.51 -21.34
CA GLN A 106 -3.64 12.39 -22.49
C GLN A 106 -3.92 13.76 -23.12
N HIS A 107 -4.15 14.80 -22.31
CA HIS A 107 -4.33 16.18 -22.78
C HIS A 107 -3.06 16.71 -23.48
N ASN A 108 -1.89 16.48 -22.91
CA ASN A 108 -0.61 16.86 -23.51
C ASN A 108 -0.39 16.16 -24.86
N ARG A 109 -0.68 14.86 -24.97
CA ARG A 109 -0.60 14.13 -26.26
C ARG A 109 -1.56 14.71 -27.31
N LYS A 110 -2.79 15.06 -26.91
CA LYS A 110 -3.74 15.73 -27.81
C LYS A 110 -3.24 17.11 -28.26
N ALA A 111 -2.70 17.89 -27.34
CA ALA A 111 -2.13 19.21 -27.64
C ALA A 111 -0.94 19.08 -28.61
N VAL A 112 0.03 18.21 -28.32
CA VAL A 112 1.18 17.96 -29.20
C VAL A 112 0.73 17.52 -30.60
N ASN A 113 -0.25 16.61 -30.69
CA ASN A 113 -0.79 16.17 -31.98
C ASN A 113 -1.51 17.30 -32.73
N ALA A 114 -2.27 18.15 -32.04
CA ALA A 114 -2.97 19.31 -32.63
C ALA A 114 -1.97 20.36 -33.14
N TYR A 115 -0.92 20.65 -32.39
CA TYR A 115 0.15 21.54 -32.83
C TYR A 115 0.96 20.97 -34.01
N GLY A 116 1.25 19.66 -33.99
CA GLY A 116 1.93 18.96 -35.09
C GLY A 116 1.12 18.96 -36.39
N THR A 117 -0.21 18.76 -36.30
CA THR A 117 -1.12 18.81 -37.46
C THR A 117 -1.33 20.23 -37.97
N ALA A 118 -1.48 21.22 -37.09
CA ALA A 118 -1.57 22.63 -37.48
C ALA A 118 -0.31 23.09 -38.24
N LYS A 119 0.89 22.73 -37.78
CA LYS A 119 2.15 23.09 -38.46
C LYS A 119 2.26 22.49 -39.87
N GLY A 120 1.69 21.29 -40.11
CA GLY A 120 1.63 20.65 -41.42
C GLY A 120 0.57 21.23 -42.38
N GLN A 121 -0.49 21.83 -41.86
CA GLN A 121 -1.56 22.44 -42.68
C GLN A 121 -1.21 23.81 -43.26
N PHE A 122 -0.30 24.57 -42.63
CA PHE A 122 0.10 25.91 -43.11
C PHE A 122 1.37 25.91 -44.00
N HIS A 123 1.90 24.73 -44.38
CA HIS A 123 3.08 24.58 -45.25
C HIS A 123 2.74 24.07 -46.67
N ARG A 124 1.58 24.44 -47.24
CA ARG A 124 1.25 24.21 -48.66
C ARG A 124 0.98 25.51 -49.37
#